data_AF-A0A192H0Q1-F1
#
_entry.id   AF-A0A192H0Q1-F1
#
_cell.length_a   1.000
_cell.length_b   1.000
_cell.length_c   1.000
_cell.angle_alpha   90.00
_cell.angle_beta   90.00
_cell.angle_gamma   90.00
#
_symmetry.space_group_name_H-M   'P 1'
#
loop_
_entity.id
_entity.type
_entity.pdbx_description
1 polymer ?
#
loop_
_entity_poly.entity_id
_entity_poly.type
_entity_poly.pdbx_seq_one_letter_code
_entity_poly.pdbx_strand_id
1 'polypeptide(L)'
;MTKILALTTNLFRKKSNSVHAIVGLQLLALVITLINMLWKHTFDRIDPIGLTLSYGFLAGLILFILLARRIEHVWTSSSARLLPITDTKLYLANLGSTLLSFIYFLVLELIIGGICSIGALSDIHASFQQILPYTATSLTTILALTLYGWAFISLVHLLGVTISTWLPEMRSKFIYFVLYVVVGILLLKILSTMGNLLGKFVTPLFTGQYNATINPGLLSFSGILFLITIVFSLLNIYLLKNWVETKQNA
;
A
#
# COMPACT_ATOMS: atom_id res chain seq x y z
N MET A 1 4.70 -25.15 -18.09
CA MET A 1 5.24 -23.98 -17.35
C MET A 1 4.17 -22.91 -17.28
N THR A 2 3.71 -22.53 -16.09
CA THR A 2 2.73 -21.44 -15.94
C THR A 2 3.40 -20.10 -16.24
N LYS A 3 2.76 -19.30 -17.11
CA LYS A 3 3.24 -17.95 -17.44
C LYS A 3 3.06 -17.04 -16.22
N ILE A 4 4.07 -16.23 -15.89
CA ILE A 4 4.04 -15.30 -14.75
C ILE A 4 2.81 -14.38 -14.80
N LEU A 5 2.43 -13.93 -15.99
CA LEU A 5 1.28 -13.06 -16.22
C LEU A 5 -0.03 -13.74 -15.82
N ALA A 6 -0.21 -15.02 -16.18
CA ALA A 6 -1.42 -15.77 -15.80
C ALA A 6 -1.51 -15.97 -14.28
N LEU A 7 -0.38 -16.14 -13.59
CA LEU A 7 -0.34 -16.21 -12.14
C LEU A 7 -0.68 -14.86 -11.50
N THR A 8 -0.08 -13.78 -11.98
CA THR A 8 -0.35 -12.41 -11.51
C THR A 8 -1.82 -12.05 -11.65
N THR A 9 -2.45 -12.32 -12.81
CA THR A 9 -3.87 -12.03 -13.04
C THR A 9 -4.77 -12.82 -12.11
N ASN A 10 -4.48 -14.10 -11.87
CA ASN A 10 -5.26 -14.92 -10.93
C ASN A 10 -5.15 -14.42 -9.48
N LEU A 11 -3.94 -14.07 -9.03
CA LEU A 11 -3.73 -13.49 -7.69
C LEU A 11 -4.39 -12.12 -7.57
N PHE A 12 -4.30 -11.29 -8.61
CA PHE A 12 -4.96 -9.99 -8.68
C PHE A 12 -6.48 -10.13 -8.53
N ARG A 13 -7.12 -11.05 -9.25
CA ARG A 13 -8.57 -11.27 -9.16
C ARG A 13 -9.01 -11.66 -7.74
N LYS A 14 -8.19 -12.44 -7.03
CA LYS A 14 -8.48 -12.77 -5.62
C LYS A 14 -8.35 -11.55 -4.72
N LYS A 15 -7.32 -10.71 -4.93
CA LYS A 15 -7.01 -9.52 -4.13
C LYS A 15 -7.94 -8.34 -4.40
N SER A 16 -8.44 -8.18 -5.63
CA SER A 16 -9.36 -7.11 -6.00
C SER A 16 -10.67 -7.16 -5.22
N ASN A 17 -11.13 -8.34 -4.77
CA ASN A 17 -12.29 -8.44 -3.88
C ASN A 17 -12.11 -7.64 -2.57
N SER A 18 -10.88 -7.53 -2.03
CA SER A 18 -10.62 -6.65 -0.88
C SER A 18 -10.75 -5.18 -1.23
N VAL A 19 -10.35 -4.81 -2.44
CA VAL A 19 -10.49 -3.44 -2.94
C VAL A 19 -11.96 -3.06 -3.01
N HIS A 20 -12.80 -3.88 -3.66
CA HIS A 20 -14.23 -3.63 -3.76
C HIS A 20 -14.90 -3.56 -2.39
N ALA A 21 -14.55 -4.44 -1.46
CA ALA A 21 -15.12 -4.44 -0.11
C ALA A 21 -14.78 -3.15 0.66
N ILE A 22 -13.53 -2.69 0.57
CA ILE A 22 -13.09 -1.48 1.27
C ILE A 22 -13.67 -0.22 0.63
N VAL A 23 -13.64 -0.12 -0.70
CA VAL A 23 -14.24 1.02 -1.42
C VAL A 23 -15.75 1.07 -1.17
N GLY A 24 -16.43 -0.08 -1.15
CA GLY A 24 -17.84 -0.15 -0.77
C GLY A 24 -18.10 0.37 0.64
N LEU A 25 -17.26 0.00 1.62
CA LEU A 25 -17.36 0.49 3.00
C LEU A 25 -17.11 2.00 3.09
N GLN A 26 -16.11 2.50 2.36
CA GLN A 26 -15.82 3.94 2.26
C GLN A 26 -17.00 4.71 1.68
N LEU A 27 -17.58 4.23 0.57
CA LEU A 27 -18.75 4.88 -0.04
C LEU A 27 -19.95 4.88 0.91
N LEU A 28 -20.18 3.80 1.65
CA LEU A 28 -21.23 3.76 2.68
C LEU A 28 -20.98 4.81 3.78
N ALA A 29 -19.75 4.91 4.29
CA ALA A 29 -19.40 5.91 5.29
C ALA A 29 -19.63 7.33 4.76
N LEU A 30 -19.22 7.60 3.51
CA LEU A 30 -19.41 8.88 2.82
C LEU A 30 -20.91 9.22 2.70
N VAL A 31 -21.72 8.29 2.22
CA VAL A 31 -23.18 8.48 2.09
C VAL A 31 -23.83 8.75 3.45
N ILE A 32 -23.48 7.99 4.49
CA ILE A 32 -24.00 8.22 5.86
C ILE A 32 -23.65 9.63 6.34
N THR A 33 -22.42 10.09 6.09
CA THR A 33 -22.03 11.45 6.47
C THR A 33 -22.79 12.53 5.69
N LEU A 34 -23.00 12.34 4.38
CA LEU A 34 -23.78 13.29 3.58
C LEU A 34 -25.24 13.36 4.04
N ILE A 35 -25.85 12.23 4.39
CA ILE A 35 -27.22 12.19 4.95
C ILE A 35 -27.30 12.92 6.29
N ASN A 36 -26.30 12.74 7.16
CA ASN A 36 -26.24 13.44 8.44
C ASN A 36 -26.09 14.97 8.23
N MET A 37 -25.34 15.38 7.21
CA MET A 37 -25.17 16.79 6.83
C MET A 37 -26.45 17.40 6.25
N LEU A 38 -27.18 16.64 5.41
CA LEU A 38 -28.53 17.01 4.94
C LEU A 38 -29.44 17.35 6.10
N TRP A 39 -29.44 16.52 7.15
CA TRP A 39 -30.33 16.69 8.29
C TRP A 39 -29.94 17.87 9.19
N LYS A 40 -28.63 18.13 9.35
CA LYS A 40 -28.13 19.21 10.22
C LYS A 40 -28.04 20.57 9.54
N HIS A 41 -28.36 20.68 8.25
CA HIS A 41 -28.22 21.90 7.44
C HIS A 41 -26.82 22.53 7.51
N THR A 42 -25.76 21.73 7.66
CA THR A 42 -24.37 22.22 7.82
C THR A 42 -23.56 22.25 6.52
N PHE A 43 -24.22 22.29 5.36
CA PHE A 43 -23.54 22.22 4.05
C PHE A 43 -22.54 23.34 3.81
N ASP A 44 -22.76 24.53 4.38
CA ASP A 44 -21.88 25.68 4.20
C ASP A 44 -20.48 25.50 4.80
N ARG A 45 -20.22 24.46 5.60
CA ARG A 45 -18.97 24.31 6.36
C ARG A 45 -18.07 23.15 5.95
N ILE A 46 -18.51 22.22 5.11
CA ILE A 46 -17.75 20.98 4.87
C ILE A 46 -17.62 20.70 3.37
N ASP A 47 -16.38 20.73 2.88
CA ASP A 47 -16.00 20.37 1.51
C ASP A 47 -16.15 18.85 1.29
N PRO A 48 -17.04 18.39 0.37
CA PRO A 48 -17.21 16.99 0.03
C PRO A 48 -15.90 16.30 -0.42
N ILE A 49 -14.99 17.04 -1.05
CA ILE A 49 -13.72 16.48 -1.52
C ILE A 49 -12.82 16.16 -0.32
N GLY A 50 -12.76 17.04 0.67
CA GLY A 50 -11.99 16.82 1.90
C GLY A 50 -12.45 15.57 2.67
N LEU A 51 -13.76 15.31 2.71
CA LEU A 51 -14.31 14.08 3.31
C LEU A 51 -13.90 12.84 2.53
N THR A 52 -14.03 12.87 1.19
CA THR A 52 -13.65 11.76 0.32
C THR A 52 -12.18 11.38 0.50
N LEU A 53 -11.29 12.37 0.53
CA LEU A 53 -9.86 12.13 0.73
C LEU A 53 -9.54 11.59 2.13
N SER A 54 -10.25 12.05 3.15
CA SER A 54 -10.06 11.60 4.53
C SER A 54 -10.48 10.12 4.69
N TYR A 55 -11.65 9.76 4.18
CA TYR A 55 -12.12 8.38 4.19
C TYR A 55 -11.28 7.50 3.25
N GLY A 56 -10.88 8.02 2.09
CA GLY A 56 -9.98 7.34 1.14
C GLY A 56 -8.61 7.04 1.73
N PHE A 57 -8.07 7.93 2.57
CA PHE A 57 -6.84 7.66 3.29
C PHE A 57 -6.99 6.48 4.27
N LEU A 58 -8.04 6.49 5.10
CA LEU A 58 -8.30 5.40 6.04
C LEU A 58 -8.54 4.08 5.29
N ALA A 59 -9.32 4.11 4.22
CA ALA A 59 -9.53 2.98 3.33
C ALA A 59 -8.21 2.46 2.76
N GLY A 60 -7.34 3.35 2.28
CA GLY A 60 -6.01 3.03 1.76
C GLY A 60 -5.11 2.38 2.81
N LEU A 61 -5.14 2.85 4.06
CA LEU A 61 -4.39 2.24 5.17
C LEU A 61 -4.89 0.82 5.49
N ILE A 62 -6.20 0.64 5.62
CA ILE A 62 -6.81 -0.67 5.86
C ILE A 62 -6.47 -1.63 4.71
N LEU A 63 -6.58 -1.15 3.46
CA LEU A 63 -6.25 -1.93 2.28
C LEU A 63 -4.78 -2.32 2.25
N PHE A 64 -3.87 -1.40 2.59
CA PHE A 64 -2.44 -1.66 2.67
C PHE A 64 -2.13 -2.82 3.63
N ILE A 65 -2.75 -2.83 4.82
CA ILE A 65 -2.58 -3.89 5.82
C ILE A 65 -3.18 -5.21 5.32
N LEU A 66 -4.38 -5.21 4.74
CA LEU A 66 -5.00 -6.41 4.20
C LEU A 66 -4.19 -7.03 3.05
N LEU A 67 -3.64 -6.18 2.18
CA LEU A 67 -2.77 -6.60 1.09
C LEU A 67 -1.44 -7.15 1.61
N ALA A 68 -0.85 -6.53 2.64
CA ALA A 68 0.34 -7.05 3.31
C ALA A 68 0.10 -8.45 3.90
N ARG A 69 -1.03 -8.65 4.60
CA ARG A 69 -1.41 -9.97 5.13
C ARG A 69 -1.62 -11.01 4.03
N ARG A 70 -2.25 -10.63 2.93
CA ARG A 70 -2.46 -11.53 1.78
C ARG A 70 -1.17 -11.90 1.07
N ILE A 71 -0.20 -10.99 1.05
CA ILE A 71 1.15 -11.27 0.56
C ILE A 71 1.76 -12.43 1.37
N GLU A 72 1.71 -12.36 2.70
CA GLU A 72 2.27 -13.39 3.58
C GLU A 72 1.59 -14.76 3.42
N HIS A 73 0.26 -14.77 3.33
CA HIS A 73 -0.50 -16.01 3.15
C HIS A 73 -0.12 -16.75 1.87
N VAL A 74 0.31 -16.05 0.82
CA VAL A 74 0.76 -16.70 -0.43
C VAL A 74 2.09 -17.42 -0.24
N TRP A 75 2.96 -16.98 0.68
CA TRP A 75 4.24 -17.66 0.94
C TRP A 75 4.11 -18.87 1.86
N THR A 76 3.15 -18.84 2.78
CA THR A 76 2.93 -19.91 3.76
C THR A 76 1.94 -20.97 3.28
N SER A 77 1.14 -20.68 2.25
CA SER A 77 0.15 -21.63 1.73
C SER A 77 0.79 -22.78 0.94
N SER A 78 0.52 -24.01 1.37
CA SER A 78 0.94 -25.24 0.68
C SER A 78 0.47 -25.30 -0.78
N SER A 79 -0.70 -24.72 -1.09
CA SER A 79 -1.24 -24.70 -2.46
C SER A 79 -0.42 -23.85 -3.43
N ALA A 80 0.26 -22.81 -2.94
CA ALA A 80 1.13 -21.96 -3.77
C ALA A 80 2.47 -22.64 -4.08
N ARG A 81 2.95 -23.51 -3.17
CA ARG A 81 4.20 -24.28 -3.30
C ARG A 81 4.09 -25.49 -4.23
N LEU A 82 2.88 -26.01 -4.44
CA LEU A 82 2.63 -27.11 -5.39
C LEU A 82 2.64 -26.65 -6.86
N LEU A 83 2.68 -25.34 -7.10
CA LEU A 83 2.78 -24.82 -8.46
C LEU A 83 4.21 -25.06 -8.98
N PRO A 84 4.40 -25.64 -10.19
CA PRO A 84 5.72 -25.83 -10.79
C PRO A 84 6.28 -24.48 -11.30
N ILE A 85 6.65 -23.60 -10.37
CA ILE A 85 7.17 -22.25 -10.60
C ILE A 85 8.38 -22.00 -9.71
N THR A 86 9.30 -21.16 -10.18
CA THR A 86 10.45 -20.73 -9.39
C THR A 86 10.03 -19.71 -8.32
N ASP A 87 10.68 -19.71 -7.15
CA ASP A 87 10.37 -18.78 -6.05
C ASP A 87 10.48 -17.31 -6.48
N THR A 88 11.41 -17.02 -7.38
CA THR A 88 11.56 -15.69 -8.01
C THR A 88 10.29 -15.24 -8.73
N LYS A 89 9.69 -16.13 -9.53
CA LYS A 89 8.47 -15.85 -10.30
C LYS A 89 7.26 -15.75 -9.39
N LEU A 90 7.18 -16.59 -8.34
CA LEU A 90 6.13 -16.51 -7.34
C LEU A 90 6.20 -15.19 -6.56
N TYR A 91 7.39 -14.78 -6.11
CA TYR A 91 7.60 -13.52 -5.39
C TYR A 91 7.18 -12.32 -6.24
N LEU A 92 7.71 -12.21 -7.47
CA LEU A 92 7.40 -11.11 -8.37
C LEU A 92 5.91 -11.08 -8.78
N ALA A 93 5.29 -12.23 -9.03
CA ALA A 93 3.85 -12.29 -9.33
C ALA A 93 2.99 -11.90 -8.12
N ASN A 94 3.39 -12.28 -6.91
CA ASN A 94 2.68 -11.92 -5.69
C ASN A 94 2.79 -10.42 -5.40
N LEU A 95 4.00 -9.87 -5.43
CA LEU A 95 4.24 -8.44 -5.21
C LEU A 95 3.61 -7.59 -6.32
N GLY A 96 3.76 -8.01 -7.58
CA GLY A 96 3.16 -7.33 -8.74
C GLY A 96 1.63 -7.35 -8.73
N SER A 97 1.00 -8.47 -8.33
CA SER A 97 -0.46 -8.52 -8.20
C SER A 97 -0.97 -7.64 -7.07
N THR A 98 -0.23 -7.50 -5.97
CA THR A 98 -0.56 -6.56 -4.90
C THR A 98 -0.47 -5.12 -5.35
N LEU A 99 0.61 -4.76 -6.05
CA LEU A 99 0.76 -3.43 -6.64
C LEU A 99 -0.37 -3.12 -7.62
N LEU A 100 -0.75 -4.08 -8.48
CA LEU A 100 -1.85 -3.89 -9.41
C LEU A 100 -3.20 -3.69 -8.68
N SER A 101 -3.45 -4.43 -7.59
CA SER A 101 -4.64 -4.22 -6.76
C SER A 101 -4.67 -2.86 -6.09
N PHE A 102 -3.52 -2.33 -5.67
CA PHE A 102 -3.45 -1.00 -5.09
C PHE A 102 -3.59 0.11 -6.14
N ILE A 103 -3.01 -0.06 -7.34
CA ILE A 103 -3.27 0.86 -8.47
C ILE A 103 -4.75 0.87 -8.82
N TYR A 104 -5.40 -0.30 -8.84
CA TYR A 104 -6.84 -0.39 -9.06
C TYR A 104 -7.65 0.40 -8.01
N PHE A 105 -7.25 0.33 -6.74
CA PHE A 105 -7.82 1.18 -5.69
C PHE A 105 -7.62 2.67 -5.97
N LEU A 106 -6.41 3.11 -6.31
CA LEU A 106 -6.14 4.52 -6.61
C LEU A 106 -6.96 5.04 -7.80
N VAL A 107 -7.20 4.21 -8.82
CA VAL A 107 -8.07 4.58 -9.95
C VAL A 107 -9.52 4.79 -9.47
N LEU A 108 -10.03 3.93 -8.59
CA LEU A 108 -11.37 4.11 -8.01
C LEU A 108 -11.43 5.39 -7.16
N GLU A 109 -10.41 5.67 -6.34
CA GLU A 109 -10.34 6.92 -5.56
C GLU A 109 -10.35 8.16 -6.45
N LEU A 110 -9.62 8.14 -7.58
CA LEU A 110 -9.63 9.24 -8.54
C LEU A 110 -11.02 9.44 -9.17
N ILE A 111 -11.74 8.36 -9.48
CA ILE A 111 -13.10 8.45 -10.02
C ILE A 111 -14.05 9.04 -8.97
N ILE A 112 -14.00 8.54 -7.72
CA ILE A 112 -14.86 9.02 -6.64
C ILE A 112 -14.56 10.49 -6.31
N GLY A 113 -13.28 10.83 -6.15
CA GLY A 113 -12.83 12.21 -5.93
C GLY A 113 -13.21 13.14 -7.09
N GLY A 114 -13.08 12.67 -8.33
CA GLY A 114 -13.53 13.39 -9.52
C GLY A 114 -15.02 13.71 -9.48
N ILE A 115 -15.87 12.73 -9.14
CA ILE A 115 -17.33 12.93 -9.01
C ILE A 115 -17.63 13.96 -7.90
N CYS A 116 -16.98 13.84 -6.74
CA CYS A 116 -17.17 14.80 -5.64
C CYS A 116 -16.71 16.22 -6.00
N SER A 117 -15.78 16.37 -6.93
CA SER A 117 -15.24 17.66 -7.35
C SER A 117 -16.10 18.42 -8.37
N ILE A 118 -17.09 17.79 -9.00
CA ILE A 118 -17.91 18.39 -10.08
C ILE A 118 -18.55 19.73 -9.65
N GLY A 119 -18.98 19.84 -8.39
CA GLY A 119 -19.58 21.07 -7.86
C GLY A 119 -18.58 22.18 -7.49
N ALA A 120 -17.29 21.87 -7.38
CA ALA A 120 -16.23 22.79 -6.94
C ALA A 120 -15.21 23.10 -8.05
N LEU A 121 -15.45 22.64 -9.29
CA LEU A 121 -14.55 22.86 -10.44
C LEU A 121 -14.35 24.35 -10.75
N SER A 122 -15.31 25.20 -10.41
CA SER A 122 -15.23 26.66 -10.59
C SER A 122 -14.20 27.34 -9.68
N ASP A 123 -13.83 26.71 -8.57
CA ASP A 123 -12.95 27.29 -7.54
C ASP A 123 -11.50 26.81 -7.66
N ILE A 124 -11.19 25.94 -8.65
CA ILE A 124 -9.83 25.47 -8.91
C ILE A 124 -9.06 26.57 -9.66
N HIS A 125 -8.44 27.47 -8.89
CA HIS A 125 -7.58 28.54 -9.40
C HIS A 125 -6.17 28.06 -9.81
N ALA A 126 -5.89 26.78 -9.67
CA ALA A 126 -4.58 26.21 -9.93
C ALA A 126 -4.37 25.93 -11.42
N SER A 127 -3.27 26.45 -11.97
CA SER A 127 -2.91 26.21 -13.37
C SER A 127 -2.58 24.72 -13.58
N PHE A 128 -3.12 24.11 -14.64
CA PHE A 128 -2.87 22.71 -15.01
C PHE A 128 -1.37 22.36 -15.06
N GLN A 129 -0.53 23.32 -15.48
CA GLN A 129 0.93 23.20 -15.52
C GLN A 129 1.59 22.99 -14.13
N GLN A 130 0.94 23.40 -13.04
CA GLN A 130 1.44 23.24 -11.67
C GLN A 130 0.86 21.99 -11.00
N ILE A 131 -0.41 21.66 -11.29
CA ILE A 131 -1.10 20.48 -10.73
C ILE A 131 -0.48 19.18 -11.25
N LEU A 132 -0.25 19.07 -12.56
CA LEU A 132 0.19 17.83 -13.19
C LEU A 132 1.55 17.30 -12.66
N PRO A 133 2.64 18.09 -12.62
CA PRO A 133 3.90 17.59 -12.10
C PRO A 133 3.83 17.27 -10.60
N TYR A 134 3.07 18.04 -9.84
CA TYR A 134 2.92 17.83 -8.40
C TYR A 134 2.14 16.55 -8.08
N THR A 135 1.02 16.32 -8.77
CA THR A 135 0.24 15.08 -8.63
C THR A 135 1.01 13.86 -9.09
N ALA A 136 1.76 13.96 -10.20
CA ALA A 136 2.57 12.86 -10.71
C ALA A 136 3.66 12.43 -9.72
N THR A 137 4.43 13.36 -9.15
CA THR A 137 5.49 13.02 -8.18
C THR A 137 4.95 12.56 -6.83
N SER A 138 3.78 13.05 -6.45
CA SER A 138 3.07 12.57 -5.26
C SER A 138 2.63 11.11 -5.44
N LEU A 139 2.05 10.80 -6.59
CA LEU A 139 1.63 9.44 -6.95
C LEU A 139 2.82 8.48 -6.99
N THR A 140 3.93 8.87 -7.62
CA THR A 140 5.15 8.03 -7.65
C THR A 140 5.72 7.81 -6.25
N THR A 141 5.67 8.81 -5.37
CA THR A 141 6.12 8.68 -3.98
C THR A 141 5.24 7.72 -3.18
N ILE A 142 3.92 7.79 -3.33
CA ILE A 142 2.97 6.88 -2.67
C ILE A 142 3.19 5.43 -3.14
N LEU A 143 3.41 5.22 -4.44
CA LEU A 143 3.70 3.90 -5.00
C LEU A 143 5.06 3.37 -4.51
N ALA A 144 6.10 4.21 -4.45
CA ALA A 144 7.40 3.83 -3.93
C ALA A 144 7.33 3.41 -2.46
N LEU A 145 6.60 4.18 -1.65
CA LEU A 145 6.46 3.94 -0.21
C LEU A 145 5.66 2.67 0.09
N THR A 146 4.58 2.42 -0.64
CA THR A 146 3.77 1.19 -0.47
C THR A 146 4.54 -0.05 -0.89
N LEU A 147 5.27 0.01 -2.01
CA LEU A 147 6.17 -1.06 -2.43
C LEU A 147 7.27 -1.35 -1.42
N TYR A 148 7.94 -0.30 -0.93
CA TYR A 148 8.93 -0.40 0.12
C TYR A 148 8.35 -1.06 1.37
N GLY A 149 7.17 -0.63 1.81
CA GLY A 149 6.49 -1.17 2.97
C GLY A 149 6.20 -2.66 2.84
N TRP A 150 5.66 -3.11 1.71
CA TRP A 150 5.43 -4.55 1.49
C TRP A 150 6.72 -5.36 1.37
N ALA A 151 7.74 -4.86 0.66
CA ALA A 151 9.04 -5.52 0.55
C ALA A 151 9.73 -5.66 1.92
N PHE A 152 9.58 -4.64 2.79
CA PHE A 152 10.09 -4.65 4.14
C PHE A 152 9.34 -5.63 5.05
N ILE A 153 8.00 -5.62 5.04
CA ILE A 153 7.18 -6.59 5.80
C ILE A 153 7.55 -8.02 5.38
N SER A 154 7.71 -8.26 4.07
CA SER A 154 8.19 -9.54 3.54
C SER A 154 9.50 -9.97 4.18
N LEU A 155 10.47 -9.05 4.23
CA LEU A 155 11.80 -9.31 4.75
C LEU A 155 11.76 -9.68 6.20
N VAL A 156 11.01 -8.94 7.01
CA VAL A 156 10.87 -9.25 8.43
C VAL A 156 10.22 -10.61 8.65
N HIS A 157 9.15 -10.93 7.92
CA HIS A 157 8.51 -12.23 8.01
C HIS A 157 9.47 -13.37 7.67
N LEU A 158 10.19 -13.26 6.55
CA LEU A 158 11.15 -14.27 6.10
C LEU A 158 12.35 -14.40 7.05
N LEU A 159 12.86 -13.29 7.58
CA LEU A 159 13.89 -13.32 8.62
C LEU A 159 13.39 -13.99 9.89
N GLY A 160 12.15 -13.73 10.31
CA GLY A 160 11.54 -14.40 11.47
C GLY A 160 11.46 -15.92 11.29
N VAL A 161 11.04 -16.39 10.12
CA VAL A 161 11.03 -17.83 9.77
C VAL A 161 12.45 -18.40 9.66
N THR A 162 13.41 -17.63 9.15
CA THR A 162 14.80 -18.09 9.05
C THR A 162 15.44 -18.21 10.43
N ILE A 163 15.20 -17.26 11.34
CA ILE A 163 15.75 -17.31 12.69
C ILE A 163 15.12 -18.46 13.49
N SER A 164 13.83 -18.77 13.24
CA SER A 164 13.13 -19.85 13.96
C SER A 164 13.67 -21.24 13.64
N THR A 165 14.22 -21.46 12.44
CA THR A 165 14.83 -22.75 12.08
C THR A 165 16.22 -22.95 12.67
N TRP A 166 16.89 -21.87 13.09
CA TRP A 166 18.25 -21.88 13.61
C TRP A 166 18.36 -21.86 15.15
N LEU A 167 17.33 -21.41 15.89
CA LEU A 167 17.40 -21.26 17.36
C LEU A 167 16.55 -22.30 18.16
N PRO A 168 17.12 -22.99 19.18
CA PRO A 168 16.37 -23.88 20.08
C PRO A 168 15.29 -23.17 20.90
N GLU A 169 14.16 -23.84 21.10
CA GLU A 169 12.86 -23.31 21.53
C GLU A 169 12.84 -22.45 22.82
N MET A 170 13.80 -22.57 23.74
CA MET A 170 13.74 -21.90 25.05
C MET A 170 14.29 -20.45 25.11
N ARG A 171 15.19 -20.02 24.20
CA ARG A 171 15.67 -18.61 24.13
C ARG A 171 14.89 -17.75 23.12
N SER A 172 13.88 -18.34 22.48
CA SER A 172 13.20 -17.80 21.30
C SER A 172 12.12 -16.76 21.62
N LYS A 173 11.44 -16.84 22.79
CA LYS A 173 10.28 -15.98 23.13
C LYS A 173 10.62 -14.49 23.21
N PHE A 174 11.79 -14.13 23.75
CA PHE A 174 12.21 -12.73 23.84
C PHE A 174 12.57 -12.16 22.47
N ILE A 175 13.25 -12.93 21.61
CA ILE A 175 13.60 -12.50 20.25
C ILE A 175 12.33 -12.31 19.41
N TYR A 176 11.34 -13.20 19.52
CA TYR A 176 10.05 -13.00 18.84
C TYR A 176 9.31 -11.78 19.37
N PHE A 177 9.29 -11.55 20.69
CA PHE A 177 8.67 -10.36 21.28
C PHE A 177 9.32 -9.07 20.76
N VAL A 178 10.65 -8.99 20.79
CA VAL A 178 11.40 -7.83 20.29
C VAL A 178 11.15 -7.64 18.80
N LEU A 179 11.17 -8.71 17.99
CA LEU A 179 10.90 -8.63 16.56
C LEU A 179 9.48 -8.13 16.28
N TYR A 180 8.47 -8.63 16.99
CA TYR A 180 7.08 -8.19 16.83
C TYR A 180 6.88 -6.73 17.26
N VAL A 181 7.51 -6.31 18.36
CA VAL A 181 7.49 -4.92 18.82
C VAL A 181 8.18 -4.00 17.82
N VAL A 182 9.33 -4.39 17.28
CA VAL A 182 10.06 -3.64 16.25
C VAL A 182 9.21 -3.51 14.98
N VAL A 183 8.56 -4.59 14.54
CA VAL A 183 7.63 -4.57 13.40
C VAL A 183 6.46 -3.64 13.66
N GLY A 184 5.85 -3.72 14.85
CA GLY A 184 4.76 -2.83 15.24
C GLY A 184 5.17 -1.36 15.21
N ILE A 185 6.32 -1.01 15.79
CA ILE A 185 6.87 0.35 15.77
C ILE A 185 7.15 0.81 14.32
N LEU A 186 7.69 -0.07 13.47
CA LEU A 186 7.95 0.24 12.07
C LEU A 186 6.67 0.43 11.27
N LEU A 187 5.65 -0.39 11.48
CA LEU A 187 4.33 -0.21 10.89
C LEU A 187 3.75 1.15 11.29
N LEU A 188 3.77 1.49 12.59
CA LEU A 188 3.32 2.80 13.07
C LEU A 188 4.10 3.95 12.44
N LYS A 189 5.42 3.80 12.26
CA LYS A 189 6.26 4.81 11.62
C LYS A 189 5.95 4.97 10.13
N ILE A 190 5.69 3.88 9.42
CA ILE A 190 5.22 3.91 8.02
C ILE A 190 3.87 4.62 7.94
N LEU A 191 2.90 4.24 8.79
CA LEU A 191 1.57 4.86 8.83
C LEU A 191 1.65 6.37 9.14
N SER A 192 2.46 6.75 10.13
CA SER A 192 2.71 8.16 10.50
C SER A 192 3.37 8.93 9.35
N THR A 193 4.36 8.33 8.69
CA THR A 193 5.03 8.94 7.53
C THR A 193 4.06 9.10 6.37
N MET A 194 3.18 8.12 6.10
CA MET A 194 2.13 8.21 5.08
C MET A 194 1.15 9.35 5.38
N GLY A 195 0.67 9.48 6.62
CA GLY A 195 -0.23 10.56 7.02
C GLY A 195 0.41 11.95 6.88
N ASN A 196 1.67 12.09 7.32
CA ASN A 196 2.42 13.34 7.20
C ASN A 196 2.70 13.72 5.75
N LEU A 197 3.01 12.74 4.89
CA LEU A 197 3.19 12.96 3.46
C LEU A 197 1.88 13.34 2.79
N LEU A 198 0.76 12.69 3.15
CA LEU A 198 -0.56 13.05 2.66
C LEU A 198 -0.98 14.47 3.04
N GLY A 199 -0.74 14.90 4.28
CA GLY A 199 -0.94 16.30 4.65
C GLY A 199 -0.14 17.24 3.75
N LYS A 200 1.13 16.90 3.47
CA LYS A 200 1.96 17.66 2.53
C LYS A 200 1.47 17.62 1.09
N PHE A 201 0.71 16.61 0.66
CA PHE A 201 0.15 16.48 -0.69
C PHE A 201 -1.21 17.15 -0.86
N VAL A 202 -2.11 16.92 0.09
CA VAL A 202 -3.49 17.39 0.06
C VAL A 202 -3.49 18.90 0.28
N THR A 203 -2.80 19.40 1.31
CA THR A 203 -2.87 20.82 1.65
C THR A 203 -2.50 21.76 0.50
N PRO A 204 -1.42 21.54 -0.29
CA PRO A 204 -1.11 22.39 -1.44
C PRO A 204 -2.11 22.32 -2.59
N LEU A 205 -2.81 21.19 -2.76
CA LEU A 205 -3.84 21.05 -3.80
C LEU A 205 -5.09 21.90 -3.50
N PHE A 206 -5.43 22.09 -2.22
CA PHE A 206 -6.59 22.92 -1.81
C PHE A 206 -6.21 24.37 -1.54
N THR A 207 -4.96 24.64 -1.13
CA THR A 207 -4.51 26.01 -0.79
C THR A 207 -3.88 26.75 -1.97
N GLY A 208 -3.62 26.06 -3.10
CA GLY A 208 -2.93 26.64 -4.27
C GLY A 208 -1.46 26.99 -4.03
N GLN A 209 -0.90 26.61 -2.88
CA GLN A 209 0.47 26.92 -2.49
C GLN A 209 1.46 25.86 -2.98
N TYR A 210 1.73 25.86 -4.29
CA TYR A 210 2.70 24.95 -4.89
C TYR A 210 4.14 25.40 -4.61
N ASN A 211 4.86 24.65 -3.78
CA ASN A 211 6.27 24.90 -3.53
C ASN A 211 7.14 24.17 -4.56
N ALA A 212 7.82 24.93 -5.42
CA ALA A 212 8.70 24.41 -6.47
C ALA A 212 9.87 23.56 -5.94
N THR A 213 10.29 23.75 -4.68
CA THR A 213 11.40 23.03 -4.05
C THR A 213 10.98 21.67 -3.49
N ILE A 214 9.68 21.47 -3.21
CA ILE A 214 9.16 20.20 -2.67
C ILE A 214 9.18 19.09 -3.74
N ASN A 215 8.94 19.45 -4.99
CA ASN A 215 8.75 18.50 -6.08
C ASN A 215 10.03 17.67 -6.40
N PRO A 216 11.23 18.29 -6.58
CA PRO A 216 12.47 17.54 -6.75
C PRO A 216 12.82 16.68 -5.54
N GLY A 217 12.60 17.18 -4.32
CA GLY A 217 12.90 16.45 -3.08
C GLY A 217 12.07 15.18 -2.92
N LEU A 218 10.77 15.23 -3.23
CA LEU A 218 9.90 14.05 -3.29
C LEU A 218 10.35 13.04 -4.33
N LEU A 219 10.74 13.51 -5.51
CA LEU A 219 11.21 12.63 -6.59
C LEU A 219 12.53 11.94 -6.21
N SER A 220 13.49 12.67 -5.63
CA SER A 220 14.72 12.06 -5.10
C SER A 220 14.44 11.06 -3.99
N PHE A 221 13.53 11.38 -3.07
CA PHE A 221 13.13 10.47 -2.00
C PHE A 221 12.49 9.18 -2.53
N SER A 222 11.57 9.29 -3.49
CA SER A 222 10.94 8.12 -4.12
C SER A 222 11.96 7.27 -4.88
N GLY A 223 12.94 7.88 -5.57
CA GLY A 223 14.05 7.18 -6.20
C GLY A 223 14.88 6.35 -5.21
N ILE A 224 15.23 6.92 -4.06
CA ILE A 224 15.95 6.21 -2.99
C ILE A 224 15.11 5.03 -2.46
N LEU A 225 13.81 5.23 -2.23
CA LEU A 225 12.91 4.16 -1.79
C LEU A 225 12.83 3.01 -2.79
N PHE A 226 12.78 3.31 -4.09
CA PHE A 226 12.80 2.28 -5.14
C PHE A 226 14.09 1.46 -5.10
N LEU A 227 15.25 2.11 -4.96
CA LEU A 227 16.54 1.42 -4.85
C LEU A 227 16.57 0.49 -3.64
N ILE A 228 16.14 0.95 -2.47
CA ILE A 228 16.08 0.13 -1.25
C ILE A 228 15.08 -1.04 -1.43
N THR A 229 13.95 -0.80 -2.09
CA THR A 229 12.95 -1.84 -2.40
C THR A 229 13.53 -2.94 -3.28
N ILE A 230 14.36 -2.60 -4.27
CA ILE A 230 15.06 -3.58 -5.10
C ILE A 230 15.99 -4.44 -4.23
N VAL A 231 16.79 -3.81 -3.35
CA VAL A 231 17.68 -4.53 -2.43
C VAL A 231 16.89 -5.48 -1.52
N PHE A 232 15.80 -5.03 -0.91
CA PHE A 232 14.94 -5.89 -0.08
C PHE A 232 14.29 -7.01 -0.88
N SER A 233 13.86 -6.75 -2.10
CA SER A 233 13.29 -7.78 -2.98
C SER A 233 14.32 -8.87 -3.31
N LEU A 234 15.58 -8.50 -3.55
CA LEU A 234 16.67 -9.45 -3.76
C LEU A 234 16.96 -10.30 -2.51
N LEU A 235 16.99 -9.66 -1.33
CA LEU A 235 17.15 -10.37 -0.06
C LEU A 235 15.99 -11.34 0.19
N ASN A 236 14.75 -10.93 -0.07
CA ASN A 236 13.55 -11.77 0.07
C ASN A 236 13.63 -13.01 -0.83
N ILE A 237 14.02 -12.82 -2.09
CA ILE A 237 14.22 -13.92 -3.05
C ILE A 237 15.33 -14.86 -2.56
N TYR A 238 16.44 -14.32 -2.05
CA TYR A 238 17.55 -15.11 -1.53
C TYR A 238 17.13 -15.96 -0.32
N LEU A 239 16.38 -15.37 0.63
CA LEU A 239 15.87 -16.08 1.80
C LEU A 239 14.87 -17.17 1.42
N LEU A 240 13.96 -16.89 0.47
CA LEU A 240 13.02 -17.88 -0.03
C LEU A 240 13.73 -19.10 -0.64
N LYS A 241 14.78 -18.87 -1.44
CA LYS A 241 15.51 -19.93 -2.15
C LYS A 241 16.36 -20.81 -1.22
N ASN A 242 16.97 -20.23 -0.19
CA ASN A 242 18.01 -20.93 0.59
C ASN A 242 17.57 -21.37 1.99
N TRP A 243 16.53 -20.77 2.57
CA TRP A 243 16.26 -20.86 4.02
C TRP A 243 14.82 -21.21 4.39
N VAL A 244 13.88 -21.16 3.42
CA VAL A 244 12.44 -21.38 3.63
C VAL A 244 11.99 -22.77 3.15
N GLU A 245 12.93 -23.59 2.65
CA GLU A 245 12.71 -25.03 2.51
C GLU A 245 12.58 -25.66 3.91
N THR A 246 11.34 -25.79 4.38
CA THR A 246 10.99 -26.96 5.19
C THR A 246 11.39 -28.16 4.35
N LYS A 247 12.42 -28.89 4.80
CA LYS A 247 12.71 -30.24 4.33
C LYS A 247 11.36 -30.94 4.12
N GLN A 248 11.10 -31.39 2.90
CA GLN A 248 10.12 -32.45 2.70
C GLN A 248 10.68 -33.62 3.50
N ASN A 249 10.27 -33.74 4.76
CA ASN A 249 10.40 -34.99 5.46
C ASN A 249 9.50 -35.96 4.69
N ALA A 250 10.18 -36.93 4.08
CA ALA A 250 9.60 -38.08 3.41
C ALA A 250 8.58 -38.80 4.29
#